data_AF-A0A947C6Z1-F1
#
_entry.id   AF-A0A947C6Z1-F1
#
_cell.length_a   1.000
_cell.length_b   1.000
_cell.length_c   1.000
_cell.angle_alpha   90.00
_cell.angle_beta   90.00
_cell.angle_gamma   90.00
#
_symmetry.space_group_name_H-M   'P 1'
#
loop_
_entity.id
_entity.type
_entity.pdbx_description
1 polymer ?
#
loop_
_entity_poly.entity_id
_entity_poly.type
_entity_poly.pdbx_seq_one_letter_code
_entity_poly.pdbx_strand_id
1 'polypeptide(L)'
;MLLPALNWAGWPPTAAAQAEAPNQIRARGFFEEGLALAESERWAEALAAFIRSQDLVQRASTSYNIANAFYRLNRPVEGLAELDDYEAMPEVRGDEGARERGTTLRGLLESAVSEVHLAITPMDAQVFIDGRLARDRGVKRSIRMNPGLHSLRVTHHSYEPHVRE
;
A
#
# COMPACT_ATOMS: atom_id res chain seq x y z
N MET A 1 11.25 -42.80 -64.56
CA MET A 1 10.70 -42.94 -63.20
C MET A 1 10.98 -41.63 -62.47
N LEU A 2 9.94 -40.95 -62.00
CA LEU A 2 9.91 -39.53 -61.65
C LEU A 2 10.63 -39.18 -60.33
N LEU A 3 11.25 -37.99 -60.29
CA LEU A 3 11.49 -37.20 -59.07
C LEU A 3 10.18 -36.55 -58.59
N PRO A 4 10.03 -36.31 -57.27
CA PRO A 4 9.65 -34.96 -56.82
C PRO A 4 10.53 -34.52 -55.64
N ALA A 5 11.13 -33.32 -55.69
CA ALA A 5 10.57 -31.98 -55.43
C ALA A 5 10.68 -31.59 -53.95
N LEU A 6 11.50 -30.55 -53.74
CA LEU A 6 11.71 -29.78 -52.53
C LEU A 6 10.39 -29.15 -52.06
N ASN A 7 10.09 -29.17 -50.76
CA ASN A 7 9.10 -28.26 -50.18
C ASN A 7 9.72 -27.50 -49.00
N TRP A 8 9.82 -26.19 -49.18
CA TRP A 8 10.15 -25.22 -48.15
C TRP A 8 8.94 -24.93 -47.26
N ALA A 9 9.26 -24.45 -46.06
CA ALA A 9 8.49 -23.51 -45.25
C ALA A 9 7.25 -24.02 -44.52
N GLY A 10 7.31 -23.82 -43.20
CA GLY A 10 6.19 -23.86 -42.28
C GLY A 10 6.68 -23.60 -40.86
N TRP A 11 7.37 -22.48 -40.63
CA TRP A 11 7.44 -21.94 -39.27
C TRP A 11 6.00 -21.80 -38.78
N PRO A 12 5.63 -22.31 -37.58
CA PRO A 12 4.34 -21.96 -37.03
C PRO A 12 4.28 -20.43 -36.90
N PRO A 13 3.21 -19.78 -37.38
CA PRO A 13 3.07 -18.35 -37.28
C PRO A 13 3.09 -17.95 -35.81
N THR A 14 4.02 -17.03 -35.51
CA THR A 14 3.91 -15.93 -34.56
C THR A 14 2.99 -16.14 -33.36
N ALA A 15 3.62 -16.13 -32.18
CA ALA A 15 2.98 -15.88 -30.89
C ALA A 15 1.82 -14.89 -31.04
N ALA A 16 0.60 -15.39 -30.88
CA ALA A 16 -0.56 -14.54 -30.76
C ALA A 16 -0.36 -13.71 -29.48
N ALA A 17 -0.14 -12.40 -29.64
CA ALA A 17 -0.36 -11.46 -28.55
C ALA A 17 -1.81 -11.62 -28.13
N GLN A 18 -2.05 -12.31 -27.02
CA GLN A 18 -3.38 -12.44 -26.44
C GLN A 18 -3.95 -11.03 -26.27
N ALA A 19 -5.10 -10.74 -26.87
CA ALA A 19 -5.76 -9.45 -26.72
C ALA A 19 -5.95 -9.15 -25.22
N GLU A 20 -5.46 -7.99 -24.77
CA GLU A 20 -5.45 -7.62 -23.36
C GLU A 20 -6.90 -7.53 -22.84
N ALA A 21 -7.19 -8.17 -21.69
CA ALA A 21 -8.54 -8.20 -21.15
C ALA A 21 -9.04 -6.77 -20.80
N PRO A 22 -10.34 -6.46 -20.93
CA PRO A 22 -10.86 -5.11 -20.67
C PRO A 22 -10.49 -4.51 -19.29
N ASN A 23 -10.37 -5.36 -18.26
CA ASN A 23 -9.92 -4.91 -16.93
C ASN A 23 -8.45 -4.51 -16.90
N GLN A 24 -7.58 -5.19 -17.65
CA GLN A 24 -6.16 -4.84 -17.72
C GLN A 24 -5.94 -3.49 -18.43
N ILE A 25 -6.70 -3.24 -19.51
CA ILE A 25 -6.69 -1.94 -20.20
C ILE A 25 -7.15 -0.82 -19.27
N ARG A 26 -8.26 -1.01 -18.56
CA ARG A 26 -8.78 -0.02 -17.60
C ARG A 26 -7.84 0.21 -16.42
N ALA A 27 -7.27 -0.85 -15.85
CA ALA A 27 -6.27 -0.74 -14.78
C ALA A 27 -5.06 0.09 -15.23
N ARG A 28 -4.54 -0.19 -16.43
CA ARG A 28 -3.44 0.58 -17.02
C ARG A 28 -3.80 2.06 -17.18
N GLY A 29 -5.00 2.38 -17.65
CA GLY A 29 -5.46 3.77 -17.74
C GLY A 29 -5.47 4.49 -16.39
N PHE A 30 -5.98 3.85 -15.33
CA PHE A 30 -5.96 4.44 -13.98
C PHE A 30 -4.53 4.55 -13.41
N PHE A 31 -3.67 3.59 -13.71
CA PHE A 31 -2.27 3.65 -13.30
C PHE A 31 -1.54 4.83 -13.96
N GLU A 32 -1.70 5.01 -15.27
CA GLU A 32 -1.12 6.13 -16.03
C GLU A 32 -1.67 7.49 -15.55
N GLU A 33 -2.98 7.58 -15.27
CA GLU A 33 -3.59 8.75 -14.62
C GLU A 33 -2.92 9.04 -13.26
N GLY A 34 -2.72 8.01 -12.44
CA GLY A 34 -2.05 8.13 -11.15
C GLY A 34 -0.61 8.64 -11.27
N LEU A 35 0.15 8.16 -12.27
CA LEU A 35 1.50 8.66 -12.54
C LEU A 35 1.49 10.15 -12.91
N ALA A 36 0.62 10.57 -13.82
CA ALA A 36 0.51 11.98 -14.23
C ALA A 36 0.12 12.91 -13.06
N LEU A 37 -0.79 12.44 -12.19
CA LEU A 37 -1.18 13.16 -10.97
C LEU A 37 -0.03 13.24 -9.97
N ALA A 38 0.73 12.15 -9.80
CA ALA A 38 1.91 12.10 -8.93
C ALA A 38 3.03 13.04 -9.41
N GLU A 39 3.29 13.09 -10.72
CA GLU A 39 4.24 14.03 -11.34
C GLU A 39 3.85 15.49 -11.08
N SER A 40 2.55 15.76 -10.97
CA SER A 40 2.01 17.08 -10.63
C SER A 40 1.85 17.31 -9.12
N GLU A 41 2.42 16.44 -8.27
CA GLU A 41 2.32 16.43 -6.81
C GLU A 41 0.90 16.38 -6.23
N ARG A 42 -0.08 15.95 -7.02
CA ARG A 42 -1.49 15.78 -6.60
C ARG A 42 -1.67 14.41 -5.95
N TRP A 43 -0.96 14.18 -4.85
CA TRP A 43 -0.81 12.86 -4.22
C TRP A 43 -2.11 12.20 -3.77
N ALA A 44 -3.09 12.97 -3.30
CA ALA A 44 -4.39 12.43 -2.87
C ALA A 44 -5.17 11.84 -4.06
N GLU A 45 -5.11 12.51 -5.21
CA GLU A 45 -5.79 12.08 -6.43
C GLU A 45 -5.01 10.94 -7.11
N ALA A 46 -3.69 11.01 -7.09
CA ALA A 46 -2.82 9.94 -7.54
C ALA A 46 -3.11 8.64 -6.76
N LEU A 47 -3.20 8.72 -5.43
CA LEU A 47 -3.57 7.60 -4.57
C LEU A 47 -4.93 6.99 -4.98
N ALA A 48 -5.95 7.83 -5.19
CA ALA A 48 -7.26 7.37 -5.62
C ALA A 48 -7.24 6.69 -6.99
N ALA A 49 -6.43 7.18 -7.93
CA ALA A 49 -6.24 6.55 -9.23
C ALA A 49 -5.51 5.20 -9.12
N PHE A 50 -4.43 5.13 -8.33
CA PHE A 50 -3.71 3.87 -8.11
C PHE A 50 -4.59 2.81 -7.43
N ILE A 51 -5.40 3.17 -6.44
CA ILE A 51 -6.36 2.24 -5.81
C ILE A 51 -7.34 1.69 -6.85
N ARG A 52 -7.93 2.57 -7.69
CA ARG A 52 -8.82 2.11 -8.80
C ARG A 52 -8.12 1.16 -9.77
N SER A 53 -6.82 1.35 -10.02
CA SER A 53 -6.01 0.41 -10.81
C SER A 53 -5.87 -0.93 -10.10
N GLN A 54 -5.50 -0.92 -8.82
CA GLN A 54 -5.27 -2.11 -8.01
C GLN A 54 -6.54 -2.95 -7.82
N ASP A 55 -7.70 -2.31 -7.63
CA ASP A 55 -9.01 -2.95 -7.52
C ASP A 55 -9.38 -3.77 -8.77
N LEU A 56 -8.86 -3.37 -9.93
CA LEU A 56 -9.07 -4.10 -11.19
C LEU A 56 -8.01 -5.18 -11.43
N VAL A 57 -6.74 -4.85 -11.17
CA VAL A 57 -5.61 -5.76 -11.35
C VAL A 57 -4.52 -5.44 -10.32
N GLN A 58 -4.26 -6.38 -9.43
CA GLN A 58 -3.17 -6.29 -8.47
C GLN A 58 -1.80 -6.41 -9.17
N ARG A 59 -0.92 -5.43 -8.96
CA ARG A 59 0.45 -5.36 -9.51
C ARG A 59 1.37 -4.69 -8.50
N ALA A 60 2.61 -5.16 -8.38
CA ALA A 60 3.60 -4.61 -7.47
C ALA A 60 3.91 -3.15 -7.77
N SER A 61 3.98 -2.76 -9.05
CA SER A 61 4.21 -1.35 -9.41
C SER A 61 3.09 -0.42 -8.92
N THR A 62 1.85 -0.88 -8.92
CA THR A 62 0.72 -0.11 -8.38
C THR A 62 0.77 -0.07 -6.86
N SER A 63 1.00 -1.20 -6.21
CA SER A 63 1.12 -1.30 -4.75
C SER A 63 2.25 -0.44 -4.18
N TYR A 64 3.44 -0.46 -4.80
CA TYR A 64 4.55 0.41 -4.45
C TYR A 64 4.18 1.91 -4.55
N ASN A 65 3.47 2.29 -5.63
CA ASN A 65 3.05 3.68 -5.81
C ASN A 65 1.95 4.11 -4.82
N ILE A 66 1.07 3.19 -4.39
CA ILE A 66 0.11 3.43 -3.31
C ILE A 66 0.86 3.68 -1.99
N ALA A 67 1.83 2.82 -1.63
CA ALA A 67 2.64 3.00 -0.43
C ALA A 67 3.42 4.33 -0.44
N ASN A 68 4.01 4.69 -1.59
CA ASN A 68 4.70 5.96 -1.76
C ASN A 68 3.73 7.16 -1.68
N ALA A 69 2.54 7.07 -2.27
CA ALA A 69 1.53 8.13 -2.16
C ALA A 69 1.08 8.32 -0.70
N PHE A 70 0.91 7.24 0.07
CA PHE A 70 0.67 7.33 1.52
C PHE A 70 1.80 8.05 2.26
N TYR A 71 3.06 7.75 1.96
CA TYR A 71 4.20 8.48 2.51
C TYR A 71 4.12 9.98 2.19
N ARG A 72 3.87 10.35 0.93
CA ARG A 72 3.75 11.75 0.49
C ARG A 72 2.56 12.50 1.13
N LEU A 73 1.54 11.77 1.58
CA LEU A 73 0.37 12.30 2.28
C LEU A 73 0.51 12.28 3.82
N ASN A 74 1.71 11.99 4.34
CA ASN A 74 1.97 11.91 5.77
C ASN A 74 1.13 10.83 6.48
N ARG A 75 0.85 9.72 5.77
CA ARG A 75 0.07 8.56 6.23
C ARG A 75 0.91 7.29 6.27
N PRO A 76 2.03 7.26 7.01
CA PRO A 76 2.98 6.17 6.96
C PRO A 76 2.45 4.84 7.49
N VAL A 77 1.46 4.82 8.38
CA VAL A 77 0.90 3.57 8.91
C VAL A 77 0.19 2.78 7.81
N GLU A 78 -0.63 3.45 6.99
CA GLU A 78 -1.26 2.82 5.83
C GLU A 78 -0.23 2.49 4.75
N GLY A 79 0.78 3.34 4.56
CA GLY A 79 1.88 3.06 3.64
C GLY A 79 2.67 1.79 3.99
N LEU A 80 2.92 1.53 5.28
CA LEU A 80 3.57 0.30 5.73
C LEU A 80 2.70 -0.93 5.49
N ALA A 81 1.40 -0.83 5.74
CA ALA A 81 0.47 -1.94 5.48
C ALA A 81 0.43 -2.30 3.98
N GLU A 82 0.36 -1.31 3.10
CA GLU A 82 0.43 -1.53 1.66
C GLU A 82 1.79 -2.10 1.24
N LEU A 83 2.88 -1.66 1.87
CA LEU A 83 4.21 -2.15 1.56
C LEU A 83 4.42 -3.60 2.00
N ASP A 84 3.76 -4.04 3.08
CA ASP A 84 3.71 -5.45 3.47
C ASP A 84 3.07 -6.30 2.36
N ASP A 85 1.99 -5.82 1.73
CA ASP A 85 1.35 -6.48 0.58
C ASP A 85 2.24 -6.50 -0.66
N TYR A 86 2.94 -5.40 -0.96
CA TYR A 86 3.96 -5.32 -2.02
C TYR A 86 5.06 -6.37 -1.82
N GLU A 87 5.66 -6.45 -0.64
CA GLU A 87 6.75 -7.38 -0.33
C GLU A 87 6.30 -8.86 -0.33
N ALA A 88 5.01 -9.10 -0.12
CA ALA A 88 4.44 -10.44 -0.21
C ALA A 88 4.31 -10.95 -1.65
N MET A 89 4.35 -10.07 -2.66
CA MET A 89 4.12 -10.45 -4.06
C MET A 89 5.27 -11.30 -4.64
N PRO A 90 4.99 -12.39 -5.39
CA PRO A 90 6.02 -13.23 -5.99
C PRO A 90 6.98 -12.48 -6.91
N GLU A 91 6.48 -11.51 -7.67
CA GLU A 91 7.29 -10.67 -8.57
C GLU A 91 8.32 -9.83 -7.82
N VAL A 92 8.00 -9.38 -6.60
CA VAL A 92 8.92 -8.62 -5.75
C VAL A 92 9.95 -9.56 -5.12
N ARG A 93 9.52 -10.72 -4.60
CA ARG A 93 10.44 -11.69 -3.98
C ARG A 93 11.52 -12.18 -4.96
N GLY A 94 11.15 -12.34 -6.23
CA GLY A 94 12.06 -12.77 -7.31
C GLY A 94 12.97 -11.67 -7.87
N ASP A 95 12.71 -10.39 -7.58
CA ASP A 95 13.42 -9.25 -8.16
C ASP A 95 14.19 -8.46 -7.08
N GLU A 96 15.52 -8.45 -7.18
CA GLU A 96 16.38 -7.77 -6.20
C GLU A 96 16.17 -6.26 -6.18
N GLY A 97 16.03 -5.63 -7.34
CA GLY A 97 15.81 -4.19 -7.42
C GLY A 97 14.46 -3.78 -6.83
N ALA A 98 13.43 -4.62 -6.98
CA ALA A 98 12.13 -4.42 -6.36
C ALA A 98 12.23 -4.52 -4.82
N ARG A 99 12.98 -5.48 -4.30
CA ARG A 99 13.24 -5.61 -2.85
C ARG A 99 14.00 -4.42 -2.29
N GLU A 100 15.02 -3.93 -3.01
CA GLU A 100 15.81 -2.79 -2.57
C GLU A 100 14.98 -1.49 -2.53
N ARG A 101 14.17 -1.25 -3.57
CA ARG A 101 13.21 -0.12 -3.57
C ARG A 101 12.22 -0.22 -2.42
N GLY A 102 11.67 -1.40 -2.18
CA GLY A 102 10.77 -1.65 -1.03
C GLY A 102 11.45 -1.34 0.30
N THR A 103 12.67 -1.84 0.50
CA THR A 103 13.48 -1.60 1.72
C THR A 103 13.74 -0.11 1.96
N THR A 104 14.04 0.64 0.90
CA THR A 104 14.27 2.08 1.00
C THR A 104 12.99 2.81 1.39
N LEU A 105 11.86 2.51 0.73
CA LEU A 105 10.57 3.12 1.06
C LEU A 105 10.11 2.74 2.47
N ARG A 106 10.34 1.51 2.92
CA ARG A 106 10.08 1.06 4.29
C ARG A 106 10.79 1.93 5.30
N GLY A 107 12.09 2.18 5.12
CA GLY A 107 12.86 3.04 6.03
C GLY A 107 12.29 4.46 6.13
N LEU A 108 11.87 5.04 5.00
CA LEU A 108 11.21 6.35 4.98
C LEU A 108 9.90 6.34 5.77
N LEU A 109 9.03 5.36 5.50
CA LEU A 109 7.75 5.21 6.19
C LEU A 109 7.93 4.99 7.69
N GLU A 110 8.80 4.06 8.09
CA GLU A 110 9.08 3.76 9.49
C GLU A 110 9.60 4.99 10.24
N SER A 111 10.45 5.80 9.61
CA SER A 111 10.98 7.04 10.20
C SER A 111 9.91 8.14 10.35
N ALA A 112 8.84 8.09 9.55
CA ALA A 112 7.75 9.06 9.58
C ALA A 112 6.62 8.65 10.55
N VAL A 113 6.58 7.40 11.02
CA VAL A 113 5.60 6.96 12.01
C VAL A 113 5.82 7.70 13.33
N SER A 114 4.74 8.25 13.88
CA SER A 114 4.74 8.84 15.22
C SER A 114 4.38 7.78 16.27
N GLU A 115 4.92 7.92 17.46
CA GLU A 115 4.66 7.03 18.58
C GLU A 115 4.17 7.81 19.80
N VAL A 116 3.07 7.34 20.40
CA VAL A 116 2.54 7.88 21.65
C VAL A 116 2.70 6.85 22.75
N HIS A 117 3.42 7.24 23.80
CA HIS A 117 3.58 6.43 25.00
C HIS A 117 2.58 6.85 26.06
N LEU A 118 1.78 5.90 26.54
CA LEU A 118 0.73 6.14 27.53
C LEU A 118 1.02 5.35 28.81
N ALA A 119 0.78 5.99 29.95
CA ALA A 119 0.67 5.34 31.25
C ALA A 119 -0.81 5.37 31.69
N ILE A 120 -1.48 4.22 31.65
CA ILE A 120 -2.91 4.07 31.86
C ILE A 120 -3.16 3.33 33.19
N THR A 121 -3.87 3.97 34.11
CA THR A 121 -4.34 3.35 35.36
C THR A 121 -5.81 3.69 35.56
N PRO A 122 -6.69 2.69 35.81
CA PRO A 122 -6.42 1.26 35.91
C PRO A 122 -6.10 0.61 34.56
N MET A 123 -5.44 -0.55 34.58
CA MET A 123 -4.82 -1.15 33.38
C MET A 123 -5.81 -1.66 32.33
N ASP A 124 -7.08 -1.83 32.73
CA ASP A 124 -8.23 -2.27 31.94
C ASP A 124 -9.03 -1.10 31.35
N ALA A 125 -8.65 0.15 31.63
CA ALA A 125 -9.22 1.30 30.95
C ALA A 125 -9.08 1.16 29.42
N GLN A 126 -10.16 1.51 28.73
CA GLN A 126 -10.22 1.47 27.28
C GLN A 126 -9.65 2.78 26.73
N VAL A 127 -8.77 2.65 25.73
CA VAL A 127 -8.16 3.80 25.04
C VAL A 127 -8.69 3.80 23.62
N PHE A 128 -9.22 4.92 23.18
CA PHE A 128 -9.66 5.16 21.81
C PHE A 128 -8.79 6.22 21.17
N ILE A 129 -8.35 5.95 19.94
CA ILE A 129 -7.60 6.89 19.09
C ILE A 129 -8.43 7.11 17.84
N ASP A 130 -8.79 8.36 17.59
CA ASP A 130 -9.66 8.74 16.46
C ASP A 130 -10.95 7.91 16.41
N GLY A 131 -11.52 7.70 17.61
CA GLY A 131 -12.74 6.91 17.80
C GLY A 131 -12.57 5.39 17.74
N ARG A 132 -11.38 4.87 17.38
CA ARG A 132 -11.10 3.43 17.28
C ARG A 132 -10.45 2.89 18.55
N LEU A 133 -10.92 1.74 19.04
CA LEU A 133 -10.36 1.09 20.23
C LEU A 133 -8.92 0.63 19.96
N ALA A 134 -7.97 1.13 20.74
CA ALA A 134 -6.59 0.68 20.71
C ALA A 134 -6.51 -0.80 21.12
N ARG A 135 -5.68 -1.59 20.43
CA ARG A 135 -5.51 -3.02 20.70
C ARG A 135 -4.66 -3.26 21.96
N ASP A 136 -3.69 -2.40 22.22
CA ASP A 136 -2.80 -2.50 23.37
C ASP A 136 -3.57 -2.44 24.69
N ARG A 137 -3.06 -3.21 25.67
CA ARG A 137 -3.60 -3.35 27.04
C ARG A 137 -2.47 -3.20 28.04
N GLY A 138 -2.82 -3.02 29.32
CA GLY A 138 -1.84 -2.87 30.38
C GLY A 138 -1.57 -1.41 30.74
N VAL A 139 -0.66 -1.21 31.71
CA VAL A 139 -0.34 0.11 32.26
C VAL A 139 0.48 0.94 31.29
N LYS A 140 1.52 0.37 30.67
CA LYS A 140 2.32 1.06 29.66
C LYS A 140 1.90 0.60 28.28
N ARG A 141 1.55 1.55 27.41
CA ARG A 141 1.12 1.26 26.03
C ARG A 141 1.91 2.14 25.06
N SER A 142 2.24 1.59 23.90
CA SER A 142 3.06 2.26 22.89
C SER A 142 2.33 2.18 21.56
N ILE A 143 1.76 3.30 21.12
CA ILE A 143 0.84 3.28 19.99
C ILE A 143 1.45 4.02 18.82
N ARG A 144 1.66 3.28 17.73
CA ARG A 144 2.08 3.82 16.44
C ARG A 144 0.88 4.48 15.74
N MET A 145 1.10 5.68 15.22
CA MET A 145 0.10 6.45 14.50
C MET A 145 0.74 7.29 13.41
N ASN A 146 -0.11 7.83 12.53
CA ASN A 146 0.36 8.85 11.60
C ASN A 146 0.78 10.10 12.39
N PRO A 147 1.69 10.91 11.85
CA PRO A 147 1.94 12.25 12.36
C PRO A 147 0.74 13.17 12.10
N GLY A 148 0.46 14.06 13.05
CA GLY A 148 -0.63 15.03 12.94
C GLY A 148 -1.39 15.19 14.25
N LEU A 149 -2.56 15.83 14.16
CA LEU A 149 -3.48 15.97 15.28
C LEU A 149 -4.31 14.70 15.42
N HIS A 150 -4.34 14.13 16.62
CA HIS A 150 -5.08 12.93 16.95
C HIS A 150 -5.94 13.15 18.18
N SER A 151 -7.13 12.56 18.18
CA SER A 151 -8.01 12.58 19.35
C SER A 151 -7.77 11.35 20.21
N LEU A 152 -7.50 11.57 21.50
CA LEU A 152 -7.33 10.49 22.47
C LEU A 152 -8.43 10.55 23.52
N ARG A 153 -9.16 9.44 23.65
CA ARG A 153 -10.21 9.28 24.66
C ARG A 153 -9.94 8.05 25.50
N VAL A 154 -9.86 8.23 26.81
CA VAL A 154 -9.72 7.13 27.78
C VAL A 154 -11.02 7.00 28.56
N THR A 155 -11.52 5.77 28.67
CA THR A 155 -12.75 5.49 29.43
C THR A 155 -12.52 4.31 30.36
N HIS A 156 -13.00 4.43 31.59
CA HIS A 156 -13.10 3.33 32.54
C HIS A 156 -14.42 3.49 33.30
N HIS A 157 -15.11 2.39 33.61
CA HIS A 157 -16.45 2.46 34.19
C HIS A 157 -16.49 3.17 35.57
N SER A 158 -15.37 3.16 36.31
CA SER A 158 -15.23 3.84 37.60
C SER A 158 -14.70 5.28 37.53
N TYR A 159 -14.48 5.85 36.33
CA TYR A 159 -13.92 7.20 36.15
C TYR A 159 -14.78 8.00 35.18
N GLU A 160 -14.82 9.32 35.37
CA GLU A 160 -15.40 10.22 34.37
C GLU A 160 -14.50 10.29 33.11
N PRO A 161 -15.10 10.29 31.90
CA PRO A 161 -14.32 10.42 30.66
C PRO A 161 -13.56 11.75 30.58
N HIS A 162 -12.30 11.68 30.15
CA HIS A 162 -11.46 12.86 29.87
C HIS A 162 -11.02 12.86 28.40
N VAL A 163 -11.06 14.04 27.76
CA VAL A 163 -10.65 14.26 26.37
C VAL A 163 -9.59 15.37 26.34
N ARG A 164 -8.49 15.15 25.62
CA ARG A 164 -7.45 16.13 25.38
C ARG A 164 -7.17 16.20 23.87
N GLU A 165 -7.13 17.41 23.33
CA GLU A 165 -6.74 17.73 21.95
C GLU A 165 -5.26 18.11 21.88
#